data_AF-A0A3M1PNW5-F1
#
_entry.id   AF-A0A3M1PNW5-F1
#
_cell.length_a   1.000
_cell.length_b   1.000
_cell.length_c   1.000
_cell.angle_alpha   90.00
_cell.angle_beta   90.00
_cell.angle_gamma   90.00
#
_symmetry.space_group_name_H-M   'P 1'
#
loop_
_entity.id
_entity.type
_entity.pdbx_description
1 polymer ?
#
loop_
_entity_poly.entity_id
_entity_poly.type
_entity_poly.pdbx_seq_one_letter_code
_entity_poly.pdbx_strand_id
1 'polypeptide(L)'
;MTIPKPILSIIQDKNPEFYQSLQIRLVRMQRSGAYSAQMLAQYAGLLFLLSQNPGLVAVPNQAIDAVLHSHMEQPEFAQDMARLFGDRAAVEHVPGAGSKAGFAATKALFEQEFQVSYEGGAAACELFIKGDRPS
;
A
#
# COMPACT_ATOMS: atom_id res chain seq x y z
N MET A 1 2.41 4.47 -21.68
CA MET A 1 2.40 3.33 -20.73
C MET A 1 1.23 3.52 -19.80
N THR A 2 0.24 2.64 -19.87
CA THR A 2 -1.00 2.76 -19.12
C THR A 2 -0.84 2.00 -17.81
N ILE A 3 -1.05 2.69 -16.68
CA ILE A 3 -1.17 2.05 -15.37
C ILE A 3 -2.29 0.99 -15.48
N PRO A 4 -2.14 -0.23 -14.90
CA PRO A 4 -3.24 -1.18 -14.87
C PRO A 4 -4.49 -0.49 -14.31
N LYS A 5 -5.49 -0.29 -15.17
CA LYS A 5 -6.74 0.41 -14.84
C LYS A 5 -7.49 -0.17 -13.62
N PRO A 6 -7.51 -1.50 -13.33
CA PRO A 6 -8.42 -1.98 -12.30
C PRO A 6 -8.14 -1.43 -10.91
N ILE A 7 -6.90 -1.42 -10.42
CA ILE A 7 -6.64 -1.03 -9.01
C ILE A 7 -7.01 0.43 -8.76
N LEU A 8 -6.45 1.37 -9.53
CA LEU A 8 -6.69 2.80 -9.31
C LEU A 8 -8.14 3.20 -9.58
N SER A 9 -8.80 2.59 -10.58
CA SER A 9 -10.22 2.83 -10.82
C SER A 9 -11.09 2.29 -9.68
N ILE A 10 -10.82 1.09 -9.16
CA ILE A 10 -11.56 0.54 -8.01
C ILE A 10 -11.39 1.44 -6.78
N ILE A 11 -10.17 1.93 -6.50
CA ILE A 11 -9.93 2.87 -5.40
C ILE A 11 -10.73 4.16 -5.62
N GLN A 12 -10.71 4.71 -6.84
CA GLN A 12 -11.46 5.92 -7.18
C GLN A 12 -12.97 5.74 -6.99
N ASP A 13 -13.51 4.60 -7.43
CA ASP A 13 -14.94 4.32 -7.37
C ASP A 13 -15.41 4.07 -5.93
N LYS A 14 -14.61 3.37 -5.12
CA LYS A 14 -14.96 3.06 -3.72
C LYS A 14 -14.67 4.19 -2.74
N ASN A 15 -13.60 4.96 -2.95
CA ASN A 15 -13.21 6.05 -2.07
C ASN A 15 -12.52 7.20 -2.85
N PRO A 16 -13.32 8.10 -3.46
CA PRO A 16 -12.81 9.20 -4.27
C PRO A 16 -11.88 10.15 -3.50
N GLU A 17 -12.14 10.39 -2.21
CA GLU A 17 -11.34 11.29 -1.38
C GLU A 17 -9.95 10.70 -1.07
N PHE A 18 -9.91 9.41 -0.72
CA PHE A 18 -8.66 8.67 -0.57
C PHE A 18 -7.88 8.67 -1.89
N TYR A 19 -8.56 8.42 -3.01
CA TYR A 19 -7.95 8.44 -4.33
C TYR A 19 -7.34 9.80 -4.70
N GLN A 20 -8.05 10.90 -4.49
CA GLN A 20 -7.53 12.25 -4.74
C GLN A 20 -6.28 12.52 -3.93
N SER A 21 -6.30 12.14 -2.65
CA SER A 21 -5.12 12.26 -1.79
C SER A 21 -3.98 11.41 -2.34
N LEU A 22 -4.25 10.15 -2.70
CA LEU A 22 -3.27 9.17 -3.21
C LEU A 22 -2.60 9.62 -4.50
N GLN A 23 -3.36 10.18 -5.45
CA GLN A 23 -2.85 10.60 -6.76
C GLN A 23 -1.67 11.57 -6.67
N ILE A 24 -1.75 12.57 -5.77
CA ILE A 24 -0.68 13.58 -5.60
C ILE A 24 0.66 12.90 -5.32
N ARG A 25 0.64 11.82 -4.54
CA ARG A 25 1.82 11.06 -4.11
C ARG A 25 2.34 10.17 -5.22
N LEU A 26 1.45 9.42 -5.88
CA LEU A 26 1.82 8.55 -7.00
C LEU A 26 2.49 9.35 -8.11
N VAL A 27 2.02 10.56 -8.41
CA VAL A 27 2.65 11.45 -9.41
C VAL A 27 4.06 11.85 -8.99
N ARG A 28 4.29 12.17 -7.71
CA ARG A 28 5.65 12.49 -7.20
C ARG A 28 6.57 11.28 -7.31
N MET A 29 6.13 10.11 -6.86
CA MET A 29 6.93 8.88 -6.90
C MET A 29 7.24 8.46 -8.34
N GLN A 30 6.28 8.59 -9.27
CA GLN A 30 6.48 8.28 -10.68
C GLN A 30 7.54 9.19 -11.34
N ARG A 31 7.63 10.47 -10.95
CA ARG A 31 8.63 11.41 -11.48
C ARG A 31 10.07 11.05 -11.11
N SER A 32 10.28 10.28 -10.05
CA SER A 32 11.62 9.77 -9.70
C SER A 32 12.16 8.74 -10.71
N GLY A 33 11.27 8.14 -11.53
CA GLY A 33 11.63 7.13 -12.53
C GLY A 33 12.03 5.76 -11.96
N ALA A 34 12.04 5.60 -10.63
CA ALA A 34 12.54 4.39 -9.97
C ALA A 34 11.56 3.20 -10.02
N TYR A 35 10.28 3.45 -10.29
CA TYR A 35 9.21 2.45 -10.15
C TYR A 35 8.33 2.34 -11.37
N SER A 36 7.92 1.12 -11.69
CA SER A 36 6.93 0.88 -12.74
C SER A 36 5.55 1.35 -12.30
N ALA A 37 4.71 1.69 -13.27
CA ALA A 37 3.30 2.01 -13.05
C ALA A 37 2.55 0.91 -12.28
N GLN A 38 2.90 -0.36 -12.52
CA GLN A 38 2.28 -1.50 -11.86
C GLN A 38 2.67 -1.57 -10.37
N MET A 39 3.95 -1.35 -10.04
CA MET A 39 4.41 -1.33 -8.64
C MET A 39 3.73 -0.22 -7.84
N LEU A 40 3.64 0.97 -8.43
CA LEU A 40 2.95 2.10 -7.82
C LEU A 40 1.45 1.83 -7.63
N ALA A 41 0.80 1.19 -8.60
CA ALA A 41 -0.61 0.79 -8.48
C ALA A 41 -0.82 -0.27 -7.38
N GLN A 42 0.04 -1.28 -7.28
CA GLN A 42 -0.07 -2.29 -6.22
C GLN A 42 0.21 -1.73 -4.83
N TYR A 43 1.18 -0.82 -4.71
CA TYR A 43 1.43 -0.07 -3.48
C TYR A 43 0.20 0.75 -3.06
N ALA A 44 -0.40 1.49 -4.00
CA ALA A 44 -1.66 2.19 -3.79
C ALA A 44 -2.79 1.25 -3.32
N GLY A 45 -2.91 0.08 -3.92
CA GLY A 45 -3.88 -0.95 -3.50
C GLY A 45 -3.64 -1.42 -2.07
N LEU A 46 -2.39 -1.63 -1.66
CA LEU A 46 -2.06 -2.05 -0.31
C LEU A 46 -2.44 -1.00 0.74
N LEU A 47 -2.14 0.29 0.46
CA LEU A 47 -2.55 1.40 1.32
C LEU A 47 -4.08 1.53 1.42
N PHE A 48 -4.77 1.28 0.31
CA PHE A 48 -6.23 1.27 0.30
C PHE A 48 -6.80 0.14 1.16
N LEU A 49 -6.26 -1.08 1.07
CA LEU A 49 -6.70 -2.19 1.93
C LEU A 49 -6.52 -1.85 3.41
N LEU A 50 -5.41 -1.23 3.79
CA LEU A 50 -5.19 -0.77 5.16
C LEU A 50 -6.20 0.30 5.60
N SER A 51 -6.59 1.21 4.71
CA SER A 51 -7.60 2.23 5.04
C SER A 51 -8.99 1.63 5.27
N GLN A 52 -9.34 0.59 4.50
CA GLN A 52 -10.65 -0.06 4.54
C GLN A 52 -10.77 -1.13 5.64
N ASN A 53 -9.67 -1.69 6.11
CA ASN A 53 -9.68 -2.83 7.04
C ASN A 53 -8.90 -2.48 8.32
N PRO A 54 -9.54 -1.83 9.32
CA PRO A 54 -8.94 -1.68 10.65
C PRO A 54 -8.51 -3.05 11.20
N GLY A 55 -7.26 -3.14 11.65
CA GLY A 55 -6.68 -4.36 12.21
C GLY A 55 -5.98 -5.25 11.21
N LEU A 56 -5.99 -4.87 9.92
CA LEU A 56 -5.19 -5.56 8.92
C LEU A 56 -3.69 -5.36 9.18
N VAL A 57 -3.00 -6.50 9.33
CA VAL A 57 -1.54 -6.58 9.22
C VAL A 57 -1.21 -7.12 7.83
N ALA A 58 -0.78 -6.22 6.95
CA ALA A 58 -0.48 -6.54 5.57
C ALA A 58 1.00 -6.92 5.41
N VAL A 59 1.28 -7.96 4.61
CA VAL A 59 2.65 -8.34 4.23
C VAL A 59 2.81 -8.02 2.74
N PRO A 60 3.61 -7.00 2.36
CA PRO A 60 3.81 -6.66 0.97
C PRO A 60 4.56 -7.78 0.22
N ASN A 61 4.48 -7.77 -1.12
CA ASN A 61 5.48 -8.45 -1.93
C ASN A 61 6.79 -7.63 -1.98
N GLN A 62 7.89 -8.25 -2.42
CA GLN A 62 9.20 -7.59 -2.51
C GLN A 62 9.21 -6.29 -3.34
N ALA A 63 8.43 -6.23 -4.42
CA ALA A 63 8.38 -5.07 -5.30
C ALA A 63 7.71 -3.87 -4.61
N ILE A 64 6.64 -4.12 -3.86
CA ILE A 64 5.91 -3.10 -3.10
C ILE A 64 6.70 -2.69 -1.87
N ASP A 65 7.41 -3.62 -1.22
CA ASP A 65 8.29 -3.34 -0.09
C ASP A 65 9.39 -2.34 -0.45
N ALA A 66 10.00 -2.50 -1.63
CA ALA A 66 10.99 -1.54 -2.15
C ALA A 66 10.40 -0.13 -2.39
N VAL A 67 9.14 -0.05 -2.86
CA VAL A 67 8.41 1.21 -3.03
C VAL A 67 8.13 1.86 -1.67
N LEU A 68 7.70 1.06 -0.69
CA LEU A 68 7.42 1.50 0.66
C LEU A 68 8.68 2.07 1.33
N HIS A 69 9.80 1.35 1.33
CA HIS A 69 11.03 1.80 1.99
C HIS A 69 11.54 3.11 1.40
N SER A 70 11.56 3.25 0.08
CA SER A 70 11.97 4.51 -0.54
C SER A 70 11.01 5.66 -0.22
N HIS A 71 9.71 5.38 -0.11
CA HIS A 71 8.74 6.39 0.32
C HIS A 71 8.98 6.80 1.78
N MET A 72 9.30 5.85 2.66
CA MET A 72 9.63 6.11 4.08
C MET A 72 10.88 6.98 4.25
N GLU A 73 11.82 6.93 3.31
CA GLU A 73 13.02 7.78 3.30
C GLU A 73 12.73 9.23 2.88
N GLN A 74 11.54 9.52 2.32
CA GLN A 74 11.20 10.86 1.88
C GLN A 74 10.79 11.75 3.07
N PRO A 75 11.22 13.03 3.10
CA PRO A 75 10.86 13.97 4.17
C PRO A 75 9.34 14.15 4.35
N GLU A 76 8.58 13.98 3.28
CA GLU A 76 7.12 14.20 3.29
C GLU A 76 6.33 12.95 3.68
N PHE A 77 6.97 11.80 3.95
CA PHE A 77 6.30 10.54 4.25
C PHE A 77 5.24 10.68 5.35
N ALA A 78 5.61 11.32 6.47
CA ALA A 78 4.70 11.51 7.61
C ALA A 78 3.47 12.37 7.23
N GLN A 79 3.68 13.43 6.46
CA GLN A 79 2.58 14.28 5.97
C GLN A 79 1.67 13.49 5.02
N ASP A 80 2.28 12.66 4.17
CA ASP A 80 1.56 11.85 3.21
C ASP A 80 0.71 10.77 3.89
N MET A 81 1.23 10.08 4.91
CA MET A 81 0.47 9.14 5.73
C MET A 81 -0.65 9.84 6.51
N ALA A 82 -0.38 11.00 7.11
CA ALA A 82 -1.41 11.77 7.83
C ALA A 82 -2.57 12.20 6.93
N ARG A 83 -2.28 12.60 5.69
CA ARG A 83 -3.33 12.89 4.70
C ARG A 83 -4.10 11.65 4.23
N LEU A 84 -3.53 10.44 4.29
CA LEU A 84 -4.23 9.21 3.91
C LEU A 84 -5.12 8.65 5.02
N PHE A 85 -4.61 8.71 6.25
CA PHE A 85 -5.17 7.97 7.37
C PHE A 85 -5.69 8.89 8.49
N GLY A 86 -5.56 10.22 8.33
CA GLY A 86 -6.02 11.19 9.34
C GLY A 86 -5.32 10.97 10.68
N ASP A 87 -6.08 10.96 11.77
CA ASP A 87 -5.57 10.68 13.12
C ASP A 87 -5.02 9.26 13.28
N ARG A 88 -5.27 8.37 12.32
CA ARG A 88 -4.70 7.02 12.23
C ARG A 88 -3.32 7.01 11.53
N ALA A 89 -2.66 8.16 11.38
CA ALA A 89 -1.47 8.42 10.56
C ALA A 89 -0.23 7.52 10.78
N ALA A 90 -0.19 6.70 11.82
CA ALA A 90 0.98 5.88 12.12
C ALA A 90 0.90 4.55 11.36
N VAL A 91 1.19 4.58 10.06
CA VAL A 91 1.55 3.35 9.35
C VAL A 91 2.88 2.87 9.94
N GLU A 92 2.83 1.78 10.70
CA GLU A 92 3.99 1.17 11.31
C GLU A 92 4.47 0.04 10.42
N HIS A 93 5.78 0.06 10.18
CA HIS A 93 6.48 -0.90 9.36
C HIS A 93 7.41 -1.71 10.26
N VAL A 94 7.21 -3.02 10.32
CA VAL A 94 8.01 -3.92 11.19
C VAL A 94 8.86 -4.85 10.32
N PRO A 95 10.18 -4.59 10.20
CA PRO A 95 11.08 -5.46 9.47
C PRO A 95 11.19 -6.85 10.12
N GLY A 96 11.25 -7.90 9.30
CA GLY A 96 11.46 -9.28 9.74
C GLY A 96 10.24 -9.98 10.35
N ALA A 97 9.10 -9.30 10.48
CA ALA A 97 7.87 -9.87 11.02
C ALA A 97 6.99 -10.55 9.95
N GLY A 98 7.27 -10.34 8.67
CA GLY A 98 6.49 -10.90 7.57
C GLY A 98 6.45 -12.43 7.62
N SER A 99 5.24 -13.00 7.76
CA SER A 99 5.04 -14.45 7.74
C SER A 99 4.48 -14.93 6.40
N LYS A 100 4.79 -16.18 6.01
CA LYS A 100 4.19 -16.79 4.80
C LYS A 100 2.66 -16.83 4.86
N ALA A 101 2.09 -17.04 6.05
CA ALA A 101 0.66 -17.03 6.27
C ALA A 101 0.07 -15.61 6.12
N GLY A 102 0.73 -14.60 6.69
CA GLY A 102 0.34 -13.18 6.55
C GLY A 102 0.41 -12.71 5.09
N PHE A 103 1.44 -13.15 4.35
CA PHE A 103 1.52 -12.90 2.91
C PHE A 103 0.38 -13.57 2.13
N ALA A 104 0.09 -14.84 2.41
CA ALA A 104 -1.01 -15.53 1.74
C ALA A 104 -2.38 -14.86 2.01
N ALA A 105 -2.61 -14.40 3.25
CA ALA A 105 -3.81 -13.65 3.60
C ALA A 105 -3.89 -12.29 2.89
N THR A 106 -2.78 -11.54 2.89
CA THR A 106 -2.68 -10.24 2.19
C THR A 106 -2.90 -10.41 0.69
N LYS A 107 -2.27 -11.42 0.08
CA LYS A 107 -2.41 -11.80 -1.32
C LYS A 107 -3.88 -12.10 -1.65
N ALA A 108 -4.52 -12.99 -0.90
CA ALA A 108 -5.91 -13.37 -1.14
C ALA A 108 -6.85 -12.17 -1.06
N LEU A 109 -6.71 -11.33 -0.04
CA LEU A 109 -7.52 -10.12 0.12
C LEU A 109 -7.30 -9.14 -1.05
N PHE A 110 -6.05 -8.94 -1.45
CA PHE A 110 -5.71 -8.06 -2.57
C PHE A 110 -6.30 -8.55 -3.89
N GLU A 111 -6.12 -9.83 -4.20
CA GLU A 111 -6.62 -10.43 -5.44
C GLU A 111 -8.16 -10.43 -5.48
N GLN A 112 -8.80 -10.66 -4.33
CA GLN A 112 -10.26 -10.55 -4.20
C GLN A 112 -10.75 -9.12 -4.43
N GLU A 113 -10.08 -8.12 -3.84
CA GLU A 113 -10.51 -6.73 -3.92
C GLU A 113 -10.33 -6.16 -5.33
N PHE A 114 -9.17 -6.44 -5.96
CA PHE A 114 -8.77 -5.77 -7.19
C PHE A 114 -8.89 -6.63 -8.45
N GLN A 115 -9.22 -7.92 -8.31
CA GLN A 115 -9.37 -8.87 -9.43
C GLN A 115 -8.12 -8.92 -10.34
N VAL A 116 -6.94 -8.75 -9.74
CA VAL A 116 -5.63 -8.82 -10.40
C VAL A 116 -4.67 -9.64 -9.56
N SER A 117 -3.71 -10.30 -10.21
CA SER A 117 -2.69 -11.10 -9.54
C SER A 117 -1.77 -10.24 -8.66
N TYR A 118 -1.57 -10.68 -7.42
CA TYR A 118 -0.60 -10.10 -6.50
C TYR A 118 0.69 -10.94 -6.56
N GLU A 119 1.44 -10.70 -7.64
CA GLU A 119 2.64 -11.45 -8.02
C GLU A 119 3.84 -11.21 -7.09
N GLY A 120 4.81 -12.12 -7.12
CA GLY A 120 6.05 -12.03 -6.35
C GLY A 120 6.05 -12.85 -5.06
N GLY A 121 7.17 -12.77 -4.34
CA GLY A 121 7.34 -13.41 -3.03
C GLY A 121 7.04 -12.45 -1.88
N ALA A 122 6.74 -13.02 -0.72
CA ALA A 122 6.60 -12.28 0.53
C ALA A 122 7.84 -11.43 0.80
N ALA A 123 7.62 -10.17 1.14
CA ALA A 123 8.64 -9.36 1.79
C ALA A 123 8.87 -9.84 3.23
N ALA A 124 9.97 -9.42 3.82
CA ALA A 124 10.24 -9.68 5.24
C ALA A 124 9.40 -8.80 6.17
N CYS A 125 8.66 -7.84 5.64
CA CYS A 125 8.08 -6.74 6.38
C CYS A 125 6.58 -6.93 6.64
N GLU A 126 6.09 -6.34 7.73
CA GLU A 126 4.67 -6.11 7.97
C GLU A 126 4.35 -4.62 7.91
N LEU A 127 3.15 -4.31 7.44
CA LEU A 127 2.59 -2.97 7.35
C LEU A 127 1.21 -2.95 8.02
N PHE A 128 1.01 -2.07 8.99
CA PHE A 128 -0.28 -1.91 9.65
C PHE A 128 -0.47 -0.47 10.12
N ILE A 129 -1.71 -0.12 10.44
CA ILE A 129 -2.03 1.13 11.10
C ILE A 129 -1.90 0.92 12.61
N LYS A 130 -0.98 1.65 13.26
CA LYS A 130 -0.55 1.46 14.65
C LYS A 130 -1.68 1.43 15.67
N GLY A 131 -2.74 2.21 15.45
CA GLY A 131 -3.92 2.25 16.33
C GLY A 131 -4.81 1.01 16.24
N ASP A 132 -4.62 0.16 15.22
CA ASP A 132 -5.53 -0.93 14.94
C ASP A 132 -4.91 -2.32 15.14
N ARG A 133 -3.61 -2.42 15.49
CA ARG A 133 -2.96 -3.72 15.64
C ARG A 133 -3.71 -4.55 16.71
N PRO A 134 -4.20 -5.75 16.37
CA PRO A 134 -4.79 -6.64 17.37
C PRO A 134 -3.75 -6.96 18.44
N SER A 135 -4.13 -6.77 19.70
CA SER A 135 -3.34 -7.08 20.90
C SER A 135 -3.12 -8.57 21.08
#